data_AF-A0A7Y2EDN4-F1
#
_entry.id   AF-A0A7Y2EDN4-F1
#
_cell.length_a   1.000
_cell.length_b   1.000
_cell.length_c   1.000
_cell.angle_alpha   90.00
_cell.angle_beta   90.00
_cell.angle_gamma   90.00
#
_symmetry.space_group_name_H-M   'P 1'
#
loop_
_entity.id
_entity.type
_entity.pdbx_description
1 polymer ?
#
loop_
_entity_poly.entity_id
_entity_poly.type
_entity_poly.pdbx_seq_one_letter_code
_entity_poly.pdbx_strand_id
1 'polypeptide(L)' 'MRLCRGFDRLRQQAVSQPRPIIIAGAGIAGLSAAIAIARSGRKTLVLERASEPYELGAG' A
#
# COMPACT_ATOMS: atom_id res chain seq x y z
N MET A 1 -40.38 12.98 -10.11
CA MET A 1 -38.93 13.05 -10.40
C MET A 1 -38.15 12.53 -9.18
N ARG A 2 -37.79 11.24 -9.14
CA ARG A 2 -37.19 10.60 -7.94
C ARG A 2 -36.33 9.36 -8.27
N LEU A 3 -35.63 9.35 -9.41
CA LEU A 3 -34.81 8.19 -9.85
C LEU A 3 -33.29 8.40 -9.76
N CYS A 4 -32.79 9.62 -9.52
CA CYS A 4 -31.35 9.90 -9.60
C CYS A 4 -30.52 9.50 -8.36
N ARG A 5 -31.13 9.12 -7.22
CA ARG A 5 -30.37 8.78 -5.99
C ARG A 5 -29.68 7.40 -6.04
N GLY A 6 -30.16 6.48 -6.87
CA GLY A 6 -29.60 5.12 -6.95
C GLY A 6 -28.25 5.08 -7.66
N PHE A 7 -28.06 5.93 -8.67
CA PHE A 7 -26.84 5.97 -9.48
C PHE A 7 -25.65 6.57 -8.72
N ASP A 8 -25.90 7.58 -7.87
CA ASP A 8 -24.87 8.19 -7.02
C ASP A 8 -24.25 7.20 -6.02
N ARG A 9 -25.04 6.26 -5.49
CA ARG A 9 -24.56 5.28 -4.50
C ARG A 9 -23.57 4.28 -5.09
N LEU A 10 -23.86 3.75 -6.27
CA LEU A 10 -22.96 2.82 -6.97
C LEU A 10 -21.65 3.52 -7.41
N ARG A 11 -21.74 4.81 -7.75
CA ARG A 11 -20.57 5.63 -8.10
C ARG A 11 -19.69 5.94 -6.87
N GLN A 12 -20.28 6.13 -5.70
CA GLN A 12 -19.56 6.39 -4.45
C GLN A 12 -18.91 5.15 -3.85
N GLN A 13 -19.40 3.94 -4.16
CA GLN A 13 -18.76 2.69 -3.76
C GLN A 13 -17.45 2.40 -4.51
N ALA A 14 -17.18 3.12 -5.61
CA ALA A 14 -15.95 2.96 -6.38
C ALA A 14 -14.72 3.61 -5.74
N VAL A 15 -14.89 4.48 -4.73
CA VAL A 15 -13.77 5.02 -3.96
C VAL A 15 -13.51 4.07 -2.80
N SER A 16 -12.79 2.97 -3.08
CA SER A 16 -12.35 2.08 -2.01
C SER A 16 -11.54 2.89 -1.01
N GLN A 17 -11.92 2.85 0.27
CA GLN A 17 -11.14 3.43 1.36
C GLN A 17 -9.66 3.06 1.17
N PRO A 18 -8.71 3.99 1.36
CA PRO A 18 -7.30 3.71 1.16
C PRO A 18 -6.88 2.54 2.06
N ARG A 19 -6.65 1.37 1.44
CA ARG A 19 -6.23 0.17 2.16
C ARG A 19 -4.74 0.26 2.48
N PRO A 20 -4.31 -0.18 3.67
CA PRO A 20 -2.91 -0.36 3.98
C PRO A 20 -2.24 -1.30 2.97
N ILE A 21 -0.98 -1.03 2.64
CA ILE A 21 -0.16 -1.87 1.75
C ILE A 21 0.77 -2.72 2.61
N ILE A 22 0.86 -4.02 2.29
CA ILE A 22 1.82 -4.93 2.91
C ILE A 22 2.92 -5.23 1.89
N ILE A 23 4.17 -5.12 2.32
CA ILE A 23 5.36 -5.52 1.55
C ILE A 23 5.99 -6.71 2.28
N ALA A 24 6.12 -7.84 1.59
CA ALA A 24 6.81 -9.01 2.10
C ALA A 24 8.27 -8.99 1.60
N GLY A 25 9.21 -8.84 2.54
CA GLY A 25 10.64 -8.68 2.30
C GLY A 25 11.13 -7.25 2.59
N ALA A 26 12.13 -7.12 3.45
CA ALA A 26 12.81 -5.85 3.76
C ALA A 26 14.19 -5.74 3.09
N GLY A 27 14.39 -6.41 1.96
CA GLY A 27 15.57 -6.17 1.12
C GLY A 27 15.53 -4.80 0.43
N ILE A 28 16.60 -4.43 -0.29
CA ILE A 28 16.75 -3.13 -0.99
C ILE A 28 15.47 -2.72 -1.75
N ALA A 29 14.92 -3.60 -2.58
CA ALA A 29 13.74 -3.30 -3.38
C ALA A 29 12.48 -3.13 -2.51
N GLY A 30 12.33 -3.95 -1.46
CA GLY A 30 11.19 -3.90 -0.54
C GLY A 30 11.16 -2.60 0.26
N LEU A 31 12.31 -2.20 0.82
CA LEU A 31 12.44 -0.92 1.52
C LEU A 31 12.31 0.28 0.58
N SER A 32 12.88 0.20 -0.63
CA SER A 32 12.73 1.24 -1.66
C SER A 32 11.25 1.46 -2.01
N ALA A 33 10.50 0.38 -2.22
CA ALA A 33 9.06 0.44 -2.43
C ALA A 33 8.34 1.01 -1.21
N ALA A 34 8.69 0.58 0.01
CA ALA A 34 8.08 1.08 1.23
C ALA A 34 8.24 2.59 1.40
N ILE A 35 9.44 3.11 1.13
CA ILE A 35 9.75 4.55 1.19
C ILE A 35 8.95 5.31 0.13
N ALA A 36 8.93 4.83 -1.12
CA ALA A 36 8.16 5.48 -2.18
C ALA A 36 6.66 5.55 -1.85
N ILE A 37 6.09 4.45 -1.34
CA ILE A 37 4.69 4.38 -0.95
C ILE A 37 4.40 5.26 0.26
N ALA A 38 5.25 5.24 1.29
CA ALA A 38 5.10 6.11 2.46
C ALA A 38 5.15 7.61 2.08
N ARG A 39 6.07 7.99 1.18
CA ARG A 39 6.17 9.35 0.64
C ARG A 39 4.95 9.77 -0.18
N SER A 40 4.20 8.81 -0.74
CA SER A 40 2.92 9.07 -1.41
C SER A 40 1.74 9.26 -0.44
N GLY A 41 1.99 9.27 0.87
CA GLY A 41 0.96 9.46 1.90
C GLY A 41 0.15 8.20 2.21
N ARG A 42 0.65 7.02 1.83
CA ARG A 42 -0.05 5.74 2.00
C ARG A 42 0.53 4.95 3.16
N LYS A 43 -0.34 4.40 4.01
CA LYS A 43 0.06 3.52 5.12
C LYS A 43 0.65 2.21 4.58
N THR A 44 1.85 1.88 5.03
CA THR A 44 2.60 0.69 4.57
C THR A 44 3.11 -0.10 5.77
N LEU A 45 3.06 -1.43 5.68
CA LEU A 45 3.63 -2.39 6.63
C LEU A 45 4.63 -3.27 5.88
N VAL A 46 5.88 -3.32 6.36
CA VAL A 46 6.90 -4.22 5.83
C VAL A 46 7.05 -5.41 6.78
N LEU A 47 7.06 -6.62 6.23
CA LEU A 47 7.28 -7.86 6.97
C LEU A 47 8.54 -8.53 6.44
N GLU A 48 9.52 -8.76 7.31
CA GLU A 48 10.76 -9.47 7.00
C GLU A 48 10.85 -10.71 7.87
N ARG A 49 11.36 -11.80 7.30
CA ARG A 49 11.59 -13.06 8.01
C ARG A 49 12.82 -12.96 8.91
N ALA A 50 13.87 -12.30 8.45
CA ALA A 50 15.09 -12.08 9.22
C ALA A 50 14.80 -11.21 10.45
N SER A 51 15.39 -11.57 11.59
CA SER A 51 15.29 -10.78 12.83
C SER A 51 16.07 -9.47 12.76
N GLU A 52 17.07 -9.41 11.88
CA GLU A 52 17.93 -8.26 11.67
C GLU A 52 18.13 -8.01 10.17
N PRO A 53 18.23 -6.74 9.74
CA PRO A 53 18.57 -6.40 8.36
C PRO A 53 19.97 -6.90 8.03
N TYR A 54 20.10 -7.64 6.94
CA TYR A 54 21.39 -8.00 6.36
C TYR A 54 21.26 -7.96 4.85
N GLU A 55 22.36 -7.62 4.17
CA GLU A 55 22.45 -7.66 2.72
C GLU A 55 23.78 -8.31 2.35
N LEU A 56 23.71 -9.35 1.52
CA LEU A 56 24.89 -9.98 0.92
C LEU A 56 24.83 -9.71 -0.59
N GLY A 57 25.79 -8.94 -1.12
CA GLY A 57 25.88 -8.65 -2.55
C GLY A 57 25.11 -7.43 -3.03
N ALA A 58 24.79 -6.47 -2.15
CA ALA A 58 24.46 -5.12 -2.58
C ALA A 58 25.71 -4.49 -3.22
N GLY A 59 25.64 -4.19 -4.52
CA GLY A 59 26.71 -3.51 -5.27
C GLY A 59 26.85 -2.04 -4.92
#